data_AF-A0A1G0GTW1-F1
#
_entry.id   AF-A0A1G0GTW1-F1
#
_cell.length_a   1.000
_cell.length_b   1.000
_cell.length_c   1.000
_cell.angle_alpha   90.00
_cell.angle_beta   90.00
_cell.angle_gamma   90.00
#
_symmetry.space_group_name_H-M   'P 1'
#
loop_
_entity.id
_entity.type
_entity.pdbx_description
1 polymer ?
#
loop_
_entity_poly.entity_id
_entity_poly.type
_entity_poly.pdbx_seq_one_letter_code
_entity_poly.pdbx_strand_id
1 'polypeptide(L)'
;MKKIGIFLLILSITGSAFAGFNALTRHSRANCVNNESISWDWTTYRYLGTVTQHYRNGIWIHGVTTGWQNTWRSAAVHWGEAVPGSGWRVIGYHWINEGGRERLMEVTDVTDCSIYDGWWDKNK
;
A
#
# COMPACT_ATOMS: atom_id res chain seq x y z
N MET A 1 -44.81 38.51 4.24
CA MET A 1 -44.04 37.66 5.17
C MET A 1 -43.14 36.73 4.34
N LYS A 2 -41.82 37.00 4.32
CA LYS A 2 -40.84 36.23 3.53
C LYS A 2 -40.49 34.95 4.28
N LYS A 3 -40.78 33.78 3.68
CA LYS A 3 -40.31 32.48 4.17
C LYS A 3 -38.84 32.33 3.77
N ILE A 4 -37.94 32.42 4.73
CA ILE A 4 -36.51 32.15 4.54
C ILE A 4 -36.36 30.62 4.50
N GLY A 5 -36.09 30.08 3.32
CA GLY A 5 -35.76 28.66 3.14
C GLY A 5 -34.36 28.41 3.67
N ILE A 6 -34.26 27.59 4.73
CA ILE A 6 -32.98 27.07 5.21
C ILE A 6 -32.56 25.96 4.24
N PHE A 7 -31.60 26.27 3.37
CA PHE A 7 -30.95 25.30 2.51
C PHE A 7 -29.91 24.54 3.34
N LEU A 8 -30.18 23.27 3.67
CA LEU A 8 -29.18 22.37 4.24
C LEU A 8 -28.17 22.03 3.14
N LEU A 9 -27.02 22.72 3.16
CA LEU A 9 -25.86 22.35 2.38
C LEU A 9 -25.14 21.19 3.10
N ILE A 10 -25.56 19.95 2.83
CA ILE A 10 -24.77 18.78 3.19
C ILE A 10 -23.61 18.72 2.21
N LEU A 11 -22.46 19.24 2.64
CA LEU A 11 -21.21 19.17 1.91
C LEU A 11 -20.77 17.70 1.91
N SER A 12 -21.04 16.99 0.83
CA SER A 12 -20.56 15.64 0.57
C SER A 12 -19.04 15.67 0.42
N ILE A 13 -18.33 15.42 1.52
CA ILE A 13 -16.92 15.04 1.50
C ILE A 13 -16.88 13.62 0.94
N THR A 14 -16.82 13.50 -0.39
CA THR A 14 -16.51 12.24 -1.05
C THR A 14 -15.03 11.97 -0.86
N GLY A 15 -14.65 11.51 0.34
CA GLY A 15 -13.40 10.80 0.51
C GLY A 15 -13.52 9.50 -0.29
N SER A 16 -12.64 9.30 -1.26
CA SER A 16 -12.54 8.02 -1.96
C SER A 16 -12.19 6.94 -0.94
N ALA A 17 -13.19 6.19 -0.48
CA ALA A 17 -13.00 5.05 0.38
C ALA A 17 -12.65 3.86 -0.53
N PHE A 18 -11.36 3.66 -0.77
CA PHE A 18 -10.89 2.46 -1.45
C PHE A 18 -10.92 1.30 -0.45
N ALA A 19 -12.04 0.58 -0.46
CA ALA A 19 -12.21 -0.61 0.34
C ALA A 19 -11.31 -1.72 -0.23
N GLY A 20 -10.19 -2.00 0.44
CA GLY A 20 -9.43 -3.23 0.17
C GLY A 20 -10.37 -4.44 0.25
N PHE A 21 -10.24 -5.39 -0.67
CA PHE A 21 -11.07 -6.59 -0.69
C PHE A 21 -10.92 -7.29 0.67
N ASN A 22 -12.01 -7.31 1.46
CA ASN A 22 -12.01 -7.87 2.82
C ASN A 22 -10.94 -7.24 3.74
N ALA A 23 -10.83 -5.90 3.73
CA ALA A 23 -9.90 -5.09 4.55
C ALA A 23 -8.40 -5.23 4.24
N LEU A 24 -8.00 -6.17 3.39
CA LEU A 24 -6.62 -6.35 2.96
C LEU A 24 -6.27 -5.39 1.81
N THR A 25 -5.35 -4.47 2.06
CA THR A 25 -4.81 -3.49 1.12
C THR A 25 -3.37 -3.82 0.75
N ARG A 26 -2.91 -3.38 -0.43
CA ARG A 26 -1.62 -3.75 -1.03
C ARG A 26 -1.06 -2.56 -1.80
N HIS A 27 0.10 -2.09 -1.38
CA HIS A 27 0.62 -0.77 -1.78
C HIS A 27 2.12 -0.81 -1.99
N SER A 28 2.61 0.10 -2.83
CA SER A 28 4.04 0.39 -2.94
C SER A 28 4.29 1.89 -2.96
N ARG A 29 5.52 2.29 -2.66
CA ARG A 29 6.00 3.66 -2.84
C ARG A 29 7.46 3.68 -3.26
N ALA A 30 7.82 4.66 -4.07
CA ALA A 30 9.19 4.90 -4.54
C ALA A 30 9.62 6.34 -4.25
N ASN A 31 10.92 6.57 -4.06
CA ASN A 31 11.45 7.91 -3.81
C ASN A 31 10.83 8.62 -2.58
N CYS A 32 10.32 7.87 -1.60
CA CYS A 32 9.96 8.37 -0.26
C CYS A 32 11.11 8.14 0.71
N VAL A 33 10.99 8.60 1.97
CA VAL A 33 11.87 8.25 3.12
C VAL A 33 12.33 6.78 3.15
N ASN A 34 11.55 5.87 2.59
CA ASN A 34 11.97 4.54 2.17
C ASN A 34 11.21 4.08 0.92
N ASN A 35 11.84 3.22 0.13
CA ASN A 35 11.16 2.45 -0.90
C ASN A 35 10.57 1.21 -0.23
N GLU A 36 9.30 0.90 -0.50
CA GLU A 36 8.68 -0.30 0.07
C GLU A 36 7.47 -0.79 -0.70
N SER A 37 7.15 -2.05 -0.46
CA SER A 37 5.86 -2.67 -0.77
C SER A 37 5.26 -3.27 0.50
N ILE A 38 3.98 -3.03 0.74
CA ILE A 38 3.27 -3.46 1.94
C ILE A 38 1.95 -4.13 1.57
N SER A 39 1.66 -5.25 2.22
CA SER A 39 0.32 -5.83 2.34
C SER A 39 -0.17 -5.63 3.78
N TRP A 40 -1.37 -5.09 3.97
CA TRP A 40 -1.92 -4.76 5.29
C TRP A 40 -3.39 -5.10 5.41
N ASP A 41 -3.76 -5.81 6.48
CA ASP A 41 -5.15 -6.08 6.85
C ASP A 41 -5.37 -5.62 8.28
N TRP A 42 -6.24 -4.64 8.49
CA TRP A 42 -6.48 -4.08 9.82
C TRP A 42 -7.35 -4.99 10.70
N THR A 43 -8.12 -5.89 10.08
CA THR A 43 -9.14 -6.71 10.74
C THR A 43 -8.59 -8.03 11.27
N THR A 44 -7.66 -8.68 10.56
CA THR A 44 -7.20 -10.03 10.90
C THR A 44 -5.73 -10.30 10.53
N TYR A 45 -5.15 -11.30 11.18
CA TYR A 45 -3.88 -11.91 10.74
C TYR A 45 -4.14 -12.80 9.53
N ARG A 46 -3.21 -12.78 8.58
CA ARG A 46 -3.21 -13.66 7.40
C ARG A 46 -1.81 -14.18 7.13
N TYR A 47 -1.71 -15.30 6.42
CA TYR A 47 -0.43 -15.79 5.94
C TYR A 47 -0.06 -15.00 4.68
N LEU A 48 0.78 -13.97 4.85
CA LEU A 48 1.13 -12.99 3.82
C LEU A 48 2.61 -13.10 3.44
N GLY A 49 2.90 -12.81 2.18
CA GLY A 49 4.25 -12.69 1.65
C GLY A 49 4.32 -11.49 0.71
N THR A 50 5.34 -10.66 0.87
CA THR A 50 5.54 -9.49 0.00
C THR A 50 6.96 -9.52 -0.56
N VAL A 51 7.07 -9.35 -1.88
CA VAL A 51 8.33 -9.19 -2.58
C VAL A 51 8.32 -7.81 -3.23
N THR A 52 9.40 -7.05 -3.08
CA THR A 52 9.60 -5.79 -3.79
C THR A 52 10.82 -5.90 -4.70
N GLN A 53 10.75 -5.30 -5.88
CA GLN A 53 11.87 -5.14 -6.80
C GLN A 53 12.14 -3.66 -7.01
N HIS A 54 13.40 -3.27 -6.85
CA HIS A 54 13.83 -1.88 -6.94
C HIS A 54 14.65 -1.68 -8.21
N TYR A 55 14.21 -0.73 -9.01
CA TYR A 55 14.89 -0.28 -10.22
C TYR A 55 15.31 1.17 -10.03
N ARG A 56 16.45 1.54 -10.59
CA ARG A 56 16.91 2.93 -10.62
C ARG A 56 17.28 3.31 -12.04
N ASN A 57 16.66 4.37 -12.56
CA ASN A 57 16.86 4.82 -13.95
C ASN A 57 16.66 3.69 -14.98
N GLY A 58 15.68 2.82 -14.74
CA GLY A 58 15.37 1.67 -15.60
C GLY A 58 16.23 0.42 -15.39
N ILE A 59 17.25 0.47 -14.53
CA ILE A 59 18.15 -0.65 -14.25
C ILE A 59 17.69 -1.37 -12.98
N TRP A 60 17.59 -2.70 -13.02
CA TRP A 60 17.32 -3.50 -11.82
C TRP A 60 18.50 -3.41 -10.83
N ILE A 61 18.22 -3.08 -9.58
CA ILE A 61 19.23 -2.93 -8.53
C ILE A 61 19.22 -4.13 -7.60
N HIS A 62 18.06 -4.42 -6.99
CA HIS A 62 17.89 -5.56 -6.09
C HIS A 62 16.41 -5.89 -5.89
N GLY A 63 16.14 -6.96 -5.13
CA GLY A 63 14.81 -7.23 -4.56
C GLY A 63 14.88 -7.53 -3.07
N VAL A 64 13.80 -7.26 -2.36
CA VAL A 64 13.62 -7.57 -0.94
C VAL A 64 12.38 -8.44 -0.78
N THR A 65 12.43 -9.43 0.10
CA THR A 65 11.31 -10.31 0.40
C THR A 65 11.11 -10.42 1.90
N THR A 66 9.85 -10.51 2.33
CA THR A 66 9.53 -10.80 3.74
C THR A 66 9.58 -12.29 4.06
N GLY A 67 9.52 -13.16 3.05
CA GLY A 67 9.07 -14.54 3.23
C GLY A 67 7.60 -14.62 3.67
N TRP A 68 7.11 -15.85 3.87
CA TRP A 68 5.75 -16.09 4.36
C TRP A 68 5.64 -15.90 5.87
N GLN A 69 4.67 -15.11 6.31
CA GLN A 69 4.49 -14.75 7.72
C GLN A 69 3.00 -14.72 8.07
N ASN A 70 2.63 -15.25 9.24
CA ASN A 70 1.29 -15.05 9.79
C ASN A 70 1.24 -13.67 10.46
N THR A 71 0.77 -12.66 9.73
CA THR A 71 0.84 -11.25 10.14
C THR A 71 -0.37 -10.48 9.62
N TRP A 72 -0.70 -9.37 10.27
CA TRP A 72 -1.64 -8.36 9.76
C TRP A 72 -0.93 -7.33 8.86
N ARG A 73 0.40 -7.33 8.83
CA ARG A 73 1.24 -6.44 8.02
C ARG A 73 2.48 -7.17 7.52
N SER A 74 2.57 -7.38 6.22
CA SER A 74 3.78 -7.85 5.53
C SER A 74 4.38 -6.66 4.78
N ALA A 75 5.62 -6.29 5.09
CA ALA A 75 6.25 -5.11 4.50
C ALA A 75 7.70 -5.39 4.09
N ALA A 76 7.96 -5.34 2.79
CA ALA A 76 9.31 -5.42 2.23
C ALA A 76 9.83 -4.00 2.09
N VAL A 77 10.60 -3.55 3.09
CA VAL A 77 11.06 -2.16 3.23
C VAL A 77 12.55 -2.05 2.96
N HIS A 78 12.95 -1.09 2.14
CA HIS A 78 14.34 -0.68 2.00
C HIS A 78 14.54 0.78 2.39
N TRP A 79 15.23 0.97 3.51
CA TRP A 79 15.61 2.29 4.00
C TRP A 79 16.82 2.82 3.22
N GLY A 80 16.95 4.13 3.10
CA GLY A 80 18.12 4.77 2.50
C GLY A 80 18.13 4.87 0.96
N GLU A 81 17.12 4.33 0.27
CA GLU A 81 16.97 4.41 -1.20
C GLU A 81 15.96 5.48 -1.63
N ALA A 82 15.97 6.60 -0.91
CA ALA A 82 14.75 7.22 -0.46
C ALA A 82 14.59 8.71 -0.81
N VAL A 83 15.47 9.24 -1.64
CA VAL A 83 15.45 10.68 -1.91
C VAL A 83 14.38 10.96 -2.97
N PRO A 84 13.41 11.87 -2.74
CA PRO A 84 12.45 12.30 -3.76
C PRO A 84 13.15 12.64 -5.08
N GLY A 85 12.69 12.03 -6.17
CA GLY A 85 13.26 12.24 -7.51
C GLY A 85 14.58 11.53 -7.79
N SER A 86 15.05 10.59 -6.97
CA SER A 86 16.31 9.86 -7.21
C SER A 86 16.24 8.75 -8.27
N GLY A 87 15.15 8.72 -9.02
CA GLY A 87 14.97 7.88 -10.21
C GLY A 87 14.55 6.45 -9.89
N TRP A 88 14.02 6.20 -8.69
CA TRP A 88 13.55 4.87 -8.32
C TRP A 88 12.20 4.53 -8.93
N ARG A 89 12.05 3.26 -9.28
CA ARG A 89 10.80 2.57 -9.58
C ARG A 89 10.73 1.33 -8.71
N VAL A 90 9.58 1.09 -8.11
CA VAL A 90 9.35 -0.01 -7.18
C VAL A 90 8.21 -0.86 -7.71
N ILE A 91 8.46 -2.15 -7.86
CA ILE A 91 7.44 -3.13 -8.26
C ILE A 91 7.20 -4.09 -7.07
N GLY A 92 5.99 -4.03 -6.52
CA GLY A 92 5.58 -4.86 -5.38
C GLY A 92 4.71 -6.04 -5.81
N TYR A 93 5.07 -7.25 -5.39
CA TYR A 93 4.30 -8.47 -5.58
C TYR A 93 3.72 -8.92 -4.24
N HIS A 94 2.40 -8.94 -4.16
CA HIS A 94 1.68 -9.16 -2.90
C HIS A 94 0.98 -10.50 -2.92
N TRP A 95 1.36 -11.39 -2.01
CA TRP A 95 0.90 -12.77 -1.96
C TRP A 95 0.15 -13.08 -0.68
N ILE A 96 -0.84 -13.96 -0.80
CA ILE A 96 -1.55 -14.57 0.33
C ILE A 96 -1.49 -16.08 0.19
N ASN A 97 -1.44 -16.78 1.32
CA ASN A 97 -1.58 -18.22 1.36
C ASN A 97 -2.76 -18.58 2.27
N GLU A 98 -3.78 -19.17 1.65
CA GLU A 98 -5.03 -19.54 2.30
C GLU A 98 -5.18 -21.06 2.22
N GLY A 99 -5.08 -21.74 3.37
CA GLY A 99 -5.22 -23.20 3.42
C GLY A 99 -4.14 -23.96 2.64
N GLY A 100 -2.90 -23.46 2.59
CA GLY A 100 -1.78 -24.08 1.88
C GLY A 100 -1.73 -23.76 0.39
N ARG A 101 -2.61 -22.89 -0.12
CA ARG A 101 -2.62 -22.43 -1.51
C ARG A 101 -2.11 -21.01 -1.60
N GLU A 102 -0.97 -20.84 -2.26
CA GLU A 102 -0.38 -19.54 -2.55
C GLU A 102 -1.10 -18.86 -3.71
N ARG A 103 -1.43 -17.58 -3.55
CA ARG A 103 -2.09 -16.77 -4.55
C ARG A 103 -1.46 -15.38 -4.61
N LEU A 104 -1.05 -14.98 -5.81
CA LEU A 104 -0.72 -13.58 -6.08
C LEU A 104 -2.01 -12.77 -6.04
N MET A 105 -2.05 -11.78 -5.17
CA MET A 105 -3.20 -10.91 -5.02
C MET A 105 -3.12 -9.72 -5.98
N GLU A 106 -1.96 -9.08 -6.03
CA GLU A 106 -1.77 -7.83 -6.76
C GLU A 106 -0.30 -7.59 -7.07
N VAL A 107 -0.06 -6.88 -8.16
CA VAL A 107 1.24 -6.30 -8.50
C VAL A 107 1.07 -4.78 -8.54
N THR A 108 1.90 -4.08 -7.79
CA THR A 108 1.96 -2.62 -7.76
C THR A 108 3.22 -2.15 -8.48
N ASP A 109 3.15 -1.03 -9.18
CA ASP A 109 4.27 -0.47 -9.95
C ASP A 109 4.22 1.05 -9.84
N VAL A 110 5.19 1.61 -9.12
CA VAL A 110 5.19 3.03 -8.75
C VAL A 110 6.55 3.66 -8.96
N THR A 111 6.53 4.93 -9.35
CA THR A 111 7.74 5.76 -9.55
C THR A 111 7.76 6.98 -8.61
N ASP A 112 6.76 7.11 -7.76
CA ASP A 112 6.53 8.27 -6.93
C ASP A 112 6.25 7.89 -5.47
N CYS A 113 6.24 8.91 -4.62
CA CYS A 113 6.03 8.75 -3.19
C CYS A 113 4.54 8.69 -2.80
N SER A 114 3.67 8.60 -3.80
CA SER A 114 2.23 8.58 -3.63
C SER A 114 1.82 7.24 -3.03
N ILE A 115 1.55 7.19 -1.73
CA ILE A 115 0.86 6.05 -1.14
C ILE A 115 -0.60 6.20 -1.54
N TYR A 116 -1.04 5.40 -2.51
CA TYR A 116 -2.45 5.22 -2.78
C TYR A 116 -3.03 4.42 -1.61
N ASP A 117 -3.91 5.05 -0.81
CA ASP A 117 -4.68 4.54 0.34
C ASP A 117 -4.03 4.28 1.70
N GLY A 118 -4.27 5.23 2.60
CA GLY A 118 -5.03 4.93 3.82
C GLY A 118 -4.28 4.22 4.94
N TRP A 119 -2.95 4.29 4.98
CA TRP A 119 -2.28 4.32 6.29
C TRP A 119 -2.90 5.48 7.09
N TRP A 120 -3.26 5.35 8.36
CA TRP A 120 -2.46 4.99 9.53
C TRP A 120 -3.38 4.38 10.62
N ASP A 121 -2.79 3.62 11.54
CA ASP A 121 -3.31 3.25 12.87
C ASP A 121 -4.27 2.05 13.02
N LYS A 122 -3.71 0.94 13.53
CA LYS A 122 -4.49 -0.02 14.33
C LYS A 122 -4.58 0.41 15.81
N ASN A 123 -3.64 1.22 16.31
CA ASN A 123 -3.56 1.65 17.71
C ASN A 123 -2.68 2.93 17.92
N LYS A 124 -2.91 4.01 17.19
CA LYS A 124 -2.63 5.35 17.73
C LYS A 124 -3.93 6.14 17.78
#